data_AF-A0AAW6IPS4-F1
#
_entry.id   AF-A0AAW6IPS4-F1
#
_cell.length_a   1.000
_cell.length_b   1.000
_cell.length_c   1.000
_cell.angle_alpha   90.00
_cell.angle_beta   90.00
_cell.angle_gamma   90.00
#
_symmetry.space_group_name_H-M   'P 1'
#
loop_
_entity.id
_entity.type
_entity.pdbx_description
1 polymer ?
#
loop_
_entity_poly.entity_id
_entity_poly.type
_entity_poly.pdbx_seq_one_letter_code
_entity_poly.pdbx_strand_id
1 'polypeptide(L)' 'MNRRKKIVTKFQKKDKRANAKLHKSNKPAYVSKAEREKLALEAQQTTNAEQVTPTSD' A
#
# COMPACT_ATOMS: atom_id res chain seq x y z
N MET A 1 -26.81 13.71 -16.64
CA MET A 1 -25.72 13.63 -15.64
C MET A 1 -26.30 13.46 -14.25
N ASN A 2 -26.41 12.21 -13.78
CA ASN A 2 -26.93 11.92 -12.45
C ASN A 2 -26.04 12.53 -11.37
N ARG A 3 -26.67 13.09 -10.32
CA ARG A 3 -25.99 13.71 -9.16
C ARG A 3 -24.88 12.81 -8.62
N ARG A 4 -25.15 11.50 -8.47
CA ARG A 4 -24.17 10.49 -8.02
C ARG A 4 -22.92 10.46 -8.88
N LYS A 5 -23.06 10.39 -10.22
CA LYS A 5 -21.91 10.38 -11.15
C LYS A 5 -21.10 11.67 -11.09
N LYS A 6 -21.77 12.82 -10.93
CA LYS A 6 -21.10 14.13 -10.79
C LYS A 6 -20.26 14.23 -9.50
N ILE A 7 -20.77 13.67 -8.40
CA ILE A 7 -20.07 13.64 -7.12
C ILE A 7 -18.82 12.75 -7.23
N VAL A 8 -18.98 11.52 -7.73
CA VAL A 8 -17.87 10.55 -7.90
C VAL A 8 -16.76 11.13 -8.79
N THR A 9 -17.12 11.69 -9.95
CA THR A 9 -16.13 12.27 -10.87
C THR A 9 -15.39 13.45 -10.25
N LYS A 10 -16.04 14.26 -9.41
CA LYS A 10 -15.40 15.38 -8.70
C LYS A 10 -14.38 14.88 -7.68
N PHE A 11 -14.70 13.84 -6.90
CA PHE A 11 -13.76 13.24 -5.96
C PHE A 11 -12.56 12.60 -6.65
N GLN A 12 -12.80 11.76 -7.66
CA GLN A 12 -11.73 11.13 -8.43
C GLN A 12 -10.76 12.16 -9.05
N LYS A 13 -11.27 13.29 -9.55
CA LYS A 13 -10.42 14.37 -10.08
C LYS A 13 -9.54 15.00 -9.00
N LYS A 14 -10.06 15.18 -7.78
CA LYS A 14 -9.30 15.69 -6.64
C LYS A 14 -8.22 14.70 -6.21
N ASP A 15 -8.58 13.42 -6.07
CA ASP A 15 -7.65 12.36 -5.66
C ASP A 15 -6.51 12.22 -6.65
N LYS A 16 -6.82 12.20 -7.96
CA LYS A 16 -5.80 12.18 -9.02
C LYS A 16 -4.87 13.39 -8.95
N ARG A 17 -5.39 14.59 -8.69
CA ARG A 17 -4.59 15.81 -8.56
C ARG A 17 -3.71 15.80 -7.31
N ALA A 18 -4.17 15.22 -6.21
CA ALA A 18 -3.39 15.05 -4.99
C ALA A 18 -2.27 14.02 -5.21
N ASN A 19 -2.61 12.86 -5.77
CA ASN A 19 -1.66 11.78 -6.04
C ASN A 19 -0.60 12.16 -7.07
N ALA A 20 -0.94 12.95 -8.09
CA ALA A 20 0.03 13.41 -9.11
C ALA A 20 1.13 14.31 -8.53
N LYS A 21 0.86 15.00 -7.41
CA LYS A 21 1.82 15.85 -6.71
C LYS A 21 2.61 15.10 -5.64
N LEU A 22 2.20 13.88 -5.30
CA LEU A 22 2.84 13.07 -4.28
C LEU A 22 4.06 12.36 -4.91
N HIS A 23 5.24 12.96 -4.74
CA HIS A 23 6.50 12.33 -5.13
C HIS A 23 6.89 11.26 -4.12
N LYS A 24 6.50 10.01 -4.37
CA LYS A 24 7.07 8.86 -3.67
C LYS A 24 8.40 8.49 -4.31
N SER A 25 9.48 8.50 -3.53
CA SER A 25 10.73 7.87 -3.95
C SER A 25 10.54 6.35 -3.92
N ASN A 26 11.00 5.65 -4.96
CA ASN A 26 11.02 4.18 -4.98
C ASN A 26 12.14 3.58 -4.11
N LYS A 27 12.77 4.41 -3.27
CA LYS A 27 13.87 4.00 -2.40
C LYS A 27 13.28 3.71 -1.03
N PRO A 28 13.64 2.60 -0.38
CA PRO A 28 13.26 2.39 1.01
C PRO A 28 13.83 3.54 1.85
N ALA A 29 13.02 4.07 2.76
CA ALA A 29 13.51 5.03 3.74
C ALA A 29 14.69 4.40 4.50
N TYR A 30 15.74 5.18 4.75
CA TYR A 30 16.84 4.69 5.55
C TYR A 30 16.35 4.54 7.00
N VAL A 31 16.08 3.31 7.38
CA VAL A 31 15.81 2.91 8.76
C VAL A 31 17.13 2.52 9.43
N SER A 32 17.22 2.78 10.73
CA SER A 32 18.39 2.41 11.52
C SER A 32 18.63 0.90 11.51
N LYS A 33 19.83 0.44 11.91
CA LYS A 33 20.16 -0.99 11.94
C LYS A 33 19.16 -1.78 12.82
N ALA A 34 18.84 -1.24 13.99
CA ALA A 34 17.87 -1.86 14.92
C ALA A 34 16.46 -1.96 14.33
N GLU A 35 15.99 -0.92 13.64
CA GLU A 35 14.67 -0.93 12.98
C GLU A 35 14.63 -1.89 11.80
N ARG A 36 15.73 -2.04 11.05
CA ARG A 36 15.82 -3.00 9.94
C ARG A 36 15.76 -4.45 10.45
N GLU A 37 16.41 -4.77 11.56
CA GLU A 37 16.32 -6.08 12.20
C GLU A 37 14.91 -6.37 12.72
N LYS A 38 14.27 -5.39 13.35
CA LYS A 38 12.88 -5.50 13.80
C LYS A 38 11.91 -5.75 12.64
N LEU A 39 12.02 -4.99 11.56
CA LEU A 39 11.18 -5.16 10.36
C LEU A 39 11.45 -6.49 9.63
N ALA A 40 12.69 -6.98 9.64
CA ALA A 40 13.02 -8.28 9.06
C ALA A 40 12.42 -9.45 9.86
N LEU A 41 12.43 -9.36 11.20
CA LEU A 41 11.77 -10.33 12.07
C LEU A 41 10.24 -10.32 11.90
N GLU A 42 9.64 -9.12 11.82
CA GLU A 42 8.20 -8.97 11.58
C GLU A 42 7.80 -9.49 10.18
N ALA A 43 8.61 -9.24 9.14
CA ALA A 43 8.37 -9.77 7.79
C ALA A 43 8.54 -11.30 7.70
N GLN A 44 9.45 -11.89 8.49
CA GLN A 44 9.58 -13.35 8.58
C GLN A 44 8.39 -14.01 9.31
N GLN A 45 7.77 -13.30 10.26
CA GLN A 45 6.57 -13.78 10.94
C GLN A 45 5.33 -13.75 10.03
N THR A 46 5.19 -12.74 9.16
CA THR A 46 4.05 -12.64 8.24
C THR A 46 4.14 -13.60 7.05
N THR A 47 5.35 -13.84 6.51
CA THR A 47 5.55 -14.75 5.37
C THR A 47 5.34 -16.23 5.70
N ASN A 48 5.47 -16.63 6.97
CA ASN A 48 5.15 -17.99 7.42
C ASN A 48 3.63 -18.24 7.62
N ALA A 49 2.82 -17.18 7.71
CA ALA A 49 1.37 -17.30 7.87
C ALA A 49 0.62 -17.47 6.53
N GLU A 50 1.27 -17.20 5.40
CA GLU A 50 0.62 -17.13 4.08
C GLU A 50 0.96 -18.33 3.16
N GLN A 51 1.67 -19.34 3.68
CA GLN A 51 2.03 -20.59 2.97
C GLN A 51 1.11 -21.78 3.30
N VAL A 52 -0.05 -21.55 3.92
CA VAL A 52 -1.06 -22.60 4.17
C VAL A 52 -2.39 -22.22 3.51
N THR A 53 -2.42 -22.23 2.17
CA THR A 53 -3.65 -22.55 1.43
C THR A 53 -3.36 -23.76 0.57
N PRO A 54 -3.59 -24.99 1.07
CA PRO A 54 -3.50 -26.17 0.23
C PRO A 54 -4.64 -26.14 -0.79
N THR A 55 -4.28 -26.42 -2.04
CA THR A 55 -5.19 -26.85 -3.11
C THR A 55 -6.09 -28.00 -2.63
N SER A 56 -7.42 -27.87 -2.73
CA SER A 56 -8.35 -29.00 -2.89
C SER A 56 -9.76 -28.54 -3.33
N ASP A 57 -10.21 -29.14 -4.44
CA ASP A 57 -11.52 -29.10 -5.13
C ASP A 57 -11.93 -27.85 -5.92
#